data_AF-A0A8K0WZE4-F1
#
_entry.id   AF-A0A8K0WZE4-F1
#
_cell.length_a   1.000
_cell.length_b   1.000
_cell.length_c   1.000
_cell.angle_alpha   90.00
_cell.angle_beta   90.00
_cell.angle_gamma   90.00
#
_symmetry.space_group_name_H-M   'P 1'
#
loop_
_entity.id
_entity.type
_entity.pdbx_description
1 polymer ?
#
loop_
_entity_poly.entity_id
_entity_poly.type
_entity_poly.pdbx_seq_one_letter_code
_entity_poly.pdbx_strand_id
1 'polypeptide(L)'
;MATVGMLVVILWFYSEVVVIMTDTTKREFNAWVTGLSIALGLLVAWGLSNMVGTLRWWILSHKHHSLRKHWPSNIAGLQDSKHSHTSIRVILGPPRRVALAIVGLCYSVEVATSQTLRITPGKVATPDLRTIQALETMPGSTPSTSTKEYIMNSYGLTALAYAGAEMDRLPVQGQLRDSSDPVIFCDWATCQYVFYERPATETQDDATIRLTVATDRSINATTTCKSWSVSATDLLTQTVSFSDKSGGGGVTSNISFPVVPGTDQTIYVTNTTAPCGIGCSQITALEMSSGSSWLYNCTVIIGTVSNATLPEHEVGDEVRQLAAGGIALQGYFAQLRLGDGLQSQVYPAKSINGYPNIGLAEAMARKITQFSIGAIAVMADLNTPVALDGFVPEQAVELVVEHWGYVSLILTGVALLHLALSVVMLWVSLRVVIPRGGPVALARVLASMTDKPESEPTSGHERGGYERWIYKFKYIPELKLYDVYFEREEKVPDAL
;
A
#
# COMPACT_ATOMS: atom_id res chain seq x y z
N MET A 1 26.46 -23.51 -2.49
CA MET A 1 25.35 -24.42 -2.14
C MET A 1 24.65 -23.99 -0.85
N ALA A 2 25.35 -23.93 0.30
CA ALA A 2 24.74 -23.51 1.56
C ALA A 2 24.07 -22.12 1.51
N THR A 3 24.73 -21.11 0.94
CA THR A 3 24.18 -19.75 0.81
C THR A 3 22.92 -19.68 -0.06
N VAL A 4 22.88 -20.46 -1.14
CA VAL A 4 21.70 -20.57 -2.01
C VAL A 4 20.53 -21.21 -1.26
N GLY A 5 20.79 -22.27 -0.49
CA GLY A 5 19.77 -22.89 0.36
C GLY A 5 19.21 -21.93 1.41
N MET A 6 20.08 -21.15 2.07
CA MET A 6 19.65 -20.15 3.05
C MET A 6 18.78 -19.05 2.43
N LEU A 7 19.13 -18.57 1.22
CA LEU A 7 18.32 -17.60 0.49
C LEU A 7 16.92 -18.14 0.17
N VAL A 8 16.82 -19.38 -0.32
CA VAL A 8 15.52 -20.01 -0.60
C VAL A 8 14.71 -20.18 0.68
N VAL A 9 15.33 -20.62 1.79
CA VAL A 9 14.66 -20.79 3.08
C VAL A 9 14.14 -19.45 3.61
N ILE A 10 14.92 -18.37 3.51
CA ILE A 10 14.50 -17.04 3.96
C ILE A 10 13.37 -16.49 3.08
N LEU A 11 13.47 -16.61 1.76
CA LEU A 11 12.40 -16.21 0.85
C LEU A 11 11.12 -17.00 1.13
N TRP A 12 11.22 -18.31 1.36
CA TRP A 12 10.08 -19.15 1.70
C TRP A 12 9.47 -18.79 3.06
N PHE A 13 10.30 -18.62 4.10
CA PHE A 13 9.85 -18.24 5.44
C PHE A 13 9.10 -16.90 5.42
N TYR A 14 9.64 -15.90 4.73
CA TYR A 14 9.03 -14.57 4.66
C TYR A 14 7.89 -14.44 3.66
N SER A 15 7.67 -15.44 2.80
CA SER A 15 6.53 -15.47 1.88
C SER A 15 5.37 -16.30 2.42
N GLU A 16 5.63 -17.43 3.09
CA GLU A 16 4.59 -18.38 3.53
C GLU A 16 4.31 -18.34 5.03
N VAL A 17 5.33 -18.06 5.86
CA VAL A 17 5.19 -18.09 7.33
C VAL A 17 4.92 -16.69 7.88
N VAL A 18 5.63 -15.68 7.37
CA VAL A 18 5.46 -14.27 7.74
C VAL A 18 4.76 -13.53 6.61
N VAL A 19 3.46 -13.84 6.43
CA VAL A 19 2.63 -13.25 5.36
C VAL A 19 2.56 -11.72 5.48
N ILE A 20 2.65 -11.17 6.69
CA ILE A 20 2.54 -9.74 6.95
C ILE A 20 3.85 -9.21 7.55
N MET A 21 4.57 -8.36 6.81
CA MET A 21 5.77 -7.68 7.28
C MET A 21 5.46 -6.30 7.87
N THR A 22 5.98 -6.10 9.07
CA THR A 22 6.14 -4.82 9.78
C THR A 22 7.39 -4.09 9.30
N ASP A 23 7.56 -2.81 9.64
CA ASP A 23 8.79 -2.06 9.31
C ASP A 23 10.06 -2.70 9.90
N THR A 24 10.00 -3.27 11.10
CA THR A 24 11.14 -3.95 11.72
C THR A 24 11.46 -5.25 10.99
N THR A 25 10.46 -6.10 10.76
CA THR A 25 10.65 -7.37 10.03
C THR A 25 11.04 -7.15 8.57
N LYS A 26 10.57 -6.05 7.94
CA LYS A 26 10.99 -5.64 6.60
C LYS A 26 12.47 -5.26 6.58
N ARG A 27 12.94 -4.52 7.59
CA ARG A 27 14.38 -4.21 7.74
C ARG A 27 15.21 -5.47 7.97
N GLU A 28 14.72 -6.41 8.77
CA GLU A 28 15.37 -7.70 8.98
C GLU A 28 15.45 -8.53 7.68
N PHE A 29 14.33 -8.67 6.97
CA PHE A 29 14.28 -9.35 5.68
C PHE A 29 15.26 -8.74 4.68
N ASN A 30 15.23 -7.41 4.52
CA ASN A 30 16.14 -6.69 3.63
C ASN A 30 17.61 -6.89 4.03
N ALA A 31 17.92 -6.88 5.33
CA ALA A 31 19.27 -7.12 5.82
C ALA A 31 19.74 -8.56 5.50
N TRP A 32 18.90 -9.56 5.73
CA TRP A 32 19.23 -10.96 5.46
C TRP A 32 19.40 -11.24 3.97
N VAL A 33 18.45 -10.83 3.13
CA VAL A 33 18.50 -11.05 1.68
C VAL A 33 19.69 -10.32 1.06
N THR A 34 19.92 -9.06 1.44
CA THR A 34 21.06 -8.29 0.94
C THR A 34 22.38 -8.91 1.39
N GLY A 35 22.52 -9.25 2.68
CA GLY A 35 23.73 -9.85 3.23
C GLY A 35 24.07 -11.20 2.59
N LEU A 36 23.09 -12.07 2.42
CA LEU A 36 23.29 -13.37 1.78
C LEU A 36 23.56 -13.26 0.27
N SER A 37 22.97 -12.28 -0.40
CA SER A 37 23.26 -12.00 -1.82
C SER A 37 24.69 -11.51 -2.02
N ILE A 38 25.17 -10.60 -1.15
CA ILE A 38 26.57 -10.15 -1.15
C ILE A 38 27.51 -11.33 -0.87
N ALA A 39 27.21 -12.16 0.14
CA ALA A 39 28.01 -13.34 0.47
C ALA A 39 28.05 -14.33 -0.70
N LEU A 40 26.93 -14.57 -1.37
CA LEU A 40 26.86 -15.40 -2.57
C LEU A 40 27.74 -14.83 -3.69
N GLY A 41 27.66 -13.53 -3.97
CA GLY A 41 28.50 -12.86 -4.96
C GLY A 41 29.99 -12.95 -4.66
N LEU A 42 30.40 -12.78 -3.40
CA LEU A 42 31.79 -12.91 -2.96
C LEU A 42 32.30 -14.35 -3.09
N LEU A 43 31.49 -15.35 -2.72
CA LEU A 43 31.85 -16.77 -2.86
C LEU A 43 32.04 -17.16 -4.33
N VAL A 44 31.16 -16.67 -5.20
CA VAL A 44 31.26 -16.84 -6.66
C VAL A 44 32.55 -16.23 -7.18
N ALA A 45 32.83 -14.97 -6.84
CA ALA A 45 34.03 -14.27 -7.28
C ALA A 45 35.33 -14.93 -6.77
N TRP A 46 35.36 -15.34 -5.50
CA TRP A 46 36.49 -16.04 -4.91
C TRP A 46 36.72 -17.40 -5.56
N GLY A 47 35.66 -18.17 -5.77
CA GLY A 47 35.70 -19.45 -6.49
C GLY A 47 36.28 -19.30 -7.89
N LEU A 48 35.79 -18.33 -8.67
CA LEU A 48 36.31 -18.04 -10.01
C LEU A 48 37.77 -17.61 -9.99
N SER A 49 38.19 -16.79 -9.02
CA SER A 49 39.60 -16.37 -8.89
C SER A 49 40.54 -17.56 -8.63
N ASN A 50 40.11 -18.49 -7.78
CA ASN A 50 40.87 -19.72 -7.51
C ASN A 50 40.93 -20.61 -8.75
N MET A 51 39.81 -20.76 -9.46
CA MET A 51 39.78 -21.47 -10.74
C MET A 51 40.78 -20.86 -11.72
N VAL A 52 40.75 -19.55 -11.97
CA VAL A 52 41.73 -18.87 -12.85
C VAL A 52 43.18 -19.11 -12.40
N GLY A 53 43.44 -19.08 -11.09
CA GLY A 53 44.75 -19.41 -10.53
C GLY A 53 45.22 -20.84 -10.87
N THR A 54 44.33 -21.83 -10.80
CA THR A 54 44.63 -23.21 -11.22
C THR A 54 44.76 -23.36 -12.75
N LEU A 55 43.93 -22.65 -13.52
CA LEU A 55 43.99 -22.66 -14.99
C LEU A 55 45.34 -22.14 -15.50
N ARG A 56 45.90 -21.14 -14.82
CA ARG A 56 47.21 -20.57 -15.13
C ARG A 56 48.31 -21.64 -15.16
N TRP A 57 48.31 -22.56 -14.21
CA TRP A 57 49.30 -23.65 -14.17
C TRP A 57 49.11 -24.65 -15.31
N TRP A 58 47.86 -24.94 -15.66
CA TRP A 58 47.56 -25.78 -16.82
C TRP A 58 48.03 -25.13 -18.13
N ILE A 59 47.78 -23.84 -18.35
CA ILE A 59 48.26 -23.10 -19.53
C ILE A 59 49.80 -23.12 -19.61
N LEU A 60 50.48 -22.89 -18.48
CA LEU A 60 51.94 -22.93 -18.43
C LEU A 60 52.53 -24.32 -18.69
N SER A 61 51.78 -25.39 -18.39
CA SER A 61 52.24 -26.77 -18.65
C SER A 61 52.23 -27.15 -20.13
N HIS A 62 51.45 -26.46 -20.97
CA HIS A 62 51.24 -26.82 -22.37
C HIS A 62 52.36 -26.37 -23.33
N LYS A 63 53.29 -25.50 -22.88
CA LYS A 63 54.42 -25.02 -23.69
C LYS A 63 55.74 -25.13 -22.92
N HIS A 64 56.73 -25.78 -23.52
CA HIS A 64 58.10 -25.79 -22.99
C HIS A 64 58.71 -24.39 -23.14
N HIS A 65 58.83 -23.66 -22.03
CA HIS A 65 59.52 -22.38 -21.99
C HIS A 65 61.01 -22.59 -21.72
N SER A 66 61.87 -22.12 -22.63
CA SER A 66 63.33 -22.15 -22.48
C SER A 66 63.78 -21.27 -21.31
N LEU A 67 64.53 -21.84 -20.38
CA LEU A 67 65.05 -21.23 -19.15
C LEU A 67 65.97 -20.00 -19.36
N ARG A 68 66.31 -19.64 -20.61
CA ARG A 68 67.24 -18.53 -20.90
C ARG A 68 66.57 -17.15 -20.95
N LYS A 69 65.25 -17.06 -20.92
CA LYS A 69 64.54 -15.78 -20.83
C LYS A 69 63.36 -15.88 -19.87
N HIS A 70 63.51 -15.16 -18.75
CA HIS A 70 62.49 -14.76 -17.78
C HIS A 70 62.26 -15.69 -16.59
N TRP A 71 63.05 -15.41 -15.54
CA TRP A 71 62.57 -15.49 -14.16
C TRP A 71 61.47 -14.42 -13.93
N PRO A 72 60.40 -14.68 -13.18
CA PRO A 72 59.26 -13.79 -13.10
C PRO A 72 59.40 -12.83 -11.92
N SER A 73 60.25 -11.81 -12.03
CA SER A 73 60.10 -10.60 -11.21
C SER A 73 59.23 -9.53 -11.90
N ASN A 74 58.90 -9.71 -13.19
CA ASN A 74 58.07 -8.79 -13.96
C ASN A 74 56.88 -9.49 -14.63
N ILE A 75 55.85 -9.82 -13.86
CA ILE A 75 54.50 -10.02 -14.42
C ILE A 75 53.78 -8.67 -14.62
N ALA A 76 54.37 -7.57 -14.13
CA ALA A 76 54.00 -6.21 -14.55
C ALA A 76 54.42 -5.89 -16.00
N GLY A 77 55.32 -6.67 -16.60
CA GLY A 77 55.89 -6.41 -17.94
C GLY A 77 55.14 -7.04 -19.12
N LEU A 78 54.01 -7.72 -18.91
CA LEU A 78 53.14 -8.18 -20.01
C LEU A 78 52.26 -7.06 -20.58
N GLN A 79 52.55 -5.81 -20.24
CA GLN A 79 51.79 -4.63 -20.63
C GLN A 79 52.13 -4.13 -22.04
N ASP A 80 53.20 -4.62 -22.69
CA ASP A 80 53.76 -3.98 -23.90
C ASP A 80 53.97 -4.91 -25.10
N SER A 81 52.94 -5.71 -25.45
CA SER A 81 52.86 -6.37 -26.76
C SER A 81 51.59 -5.95 -27.47
N LYS A 82 51.77 -4.98 -28.38
CA LYS A 82 50.74 -4.48 -29.31
C LYS A 82 50.50 -5.57 -30.35
N HIS A 83 49.27 -6.10 -30.42
CA HIS A 83 48.56 -6.55 -31.65
C HIS A 83 47.79 -7.88 -31.66
N SER A 84 47.66 -8.71 -30.60
CA SER A 84 46.87 -9.95 -30.81
C SER A 84 46.13 -10.61 -29.63
N HIS A 85 45.91 -9.93 -28.51
CA HIS A 85 45.16 -10.55 -27.39
C HIS A 85 44.19 -9.59 -26.68
N THR A 86 43.52 -8.72 -27.43
CA THR A 86 42.51 -7.79 -26.88
C THR A 86 41.24 -8.53 -26.44
N SER A 87 40.87 -9.63 -27.10
CA SER A 87 39.65 -10.39 -26.77
C SER A 87 39.78 -11.19 -25.47
N ILE A 88 40.98 -11.64 -25.09
CA ILE A 88 41.22 -12.42 -23.87
C ILE A 88 41.41 -11.52 -22.65
N ARG A 89 41.92 -10.29 -22.84
CA ARG A 89 42.10 -9.31 -21.75
C ARG A 89 40.79 -8.73 -21.23
N VAL A 90 39.76 -8.63 -22.07
CA VAL A 90 38.41 -8.20 -21.66
C VAL A 90 37.69 -9.28 -20.85
N ILE A 91 38.00 -10.56 -21.09
CA ILE A 91 37.37 -11.69 -20.39
C ILE A 91 38.02 -11.96 -19.01
N LEU A 92 39.31 -11.69 -18.84
CA LEU A 92 40.05 -12.04 -17.61
C LEU A 92 40.28 -10.86 -16.64
N GLY A 93 39.98 -9.62 -17.06
CA GLY A 93 40.29 -8.39 -16.31
C GLY A 93 39.28 -7.97 -15.25
N PRO A 94 37.96 -7.89 -15.53
CA PRO A 94 37.00 -7.43 -14.55
C PRO A 94 35.93 -8.45 -14.11
N PRO A 95 36.17 -9.78 -13.96
CA PRO A 95 35.15 -10.67 -13.38
C PRO A 95 34.74 -10.22 -11.96
N ARG A 96 35.64 -9.52 -11.26
CA ARG A 96 35.46 -9.12 -9.86
C ARG A 96 34.48 -7.94 -9.67
N ARG A 97 34.34 -7.06 -10.68
CA ARG A 97 33.46 -5.87 -10.59
C ARG A 97 32.15 -6.08 -11.33
N VAL A 98 32.15 -6.89 -12.39
CA VAL A 98 30.95 -7.23 -13.16
C VAL A 98 30.10 -8.28 -12.42
N ALA A 99 30.71 -9.28 -11.77
CA ALA A 99 29.94 -10.24 -10.97
C ALA A 99 29.29 -9.58 -9.74
N LEU A 100 29.97 -8.61 -9.11
CA LEU A 100 29.41 -7.84 -7.98
C LEU A 100 28.24 -6.94 -8.44
N ALA A 101 28.36 -6.36 -9.65
CA ALA A 101 27.32 -5.52 -10.23
C ALA A 101 26.10 -6.32 -10.73
N ILE A 102 26.29 -7.49 -11.35
CA ILE A 102 25.19 -8.33 -11.85
C ILE A 102 24.41 -8.95 -10.68
N VAL A 103 25.07 -9.34 -9.58
CA VAL A 103 24.38 -9.81 -8.38
C VAL A 103 23.59 -8.68 -7.69
N GLY A 104 24.10 -7.45 -7.73
CA GLY A 104 23.33 -6.28 -7.26
C GLY A 104 22.13 -5.92 -8.15
N LEU A 105 22.18 -6.22 -9.45
CA LEU A 105 21.10 -5.92 -10.41
C LEU A 105 20.00 -7.00 -10.46
N CYS A 106 20.32 -8.25 -10.15
CA CYS A 106 19.35 -9.37 -10.23
C CYS A 106 18.47 -9.53 -8.98
N TYR A 107 18.65 -8.72 -7.93
CA TYR A 107 17.97 -8.89 -6.65
C TYR A 107 17.44 -7.57 -6.05
N SER A 108 16.97 -6.63 -6.86
CA SER A 108 15.87 -5.80 -6.34
C SER A 108 14.64 -6.69 -6.30
N VAL A 109 14.44 -7.39 -5.18
CA VAL A 109 13.13 -7.97 -4.87
C VAL A 109 12.23 -6.77 -4.70
N GLU A 110 11.61 -6.33 -5.80
CA GLU A 110 10.50 -5.39 -5.74
C GLU A 110 9.48 -6.07 -4.84
N VAL A 111 9.34 -5.51 -3.64
CA VAL A 111 8.32 -5.95 -2.70
C VAL A 111 7.02 -5.61 -3.40
N ALA A 112 6.34 -6.60 -3.96
CA ALA A 112 5.02 -6.42 -4.53
C ALA A 112 4.17 -5.77 -3.43
N THR A 113 3.87 -4.48 -3.59
CA THR A 113 3.15 -3.69 -2.60
C THR A 113 1.67 -4.03 -2.69
N SER A 114 1.30 -5.28 -2.39
CA SER A 114 -0.04 -5.54 -1.88
C SER A 114 -0.04 -5.00 -0.45
N GLN A 115 -0.59 -3.80 -0.30
CA GLN A 115 -0.83 -3.21 1.01
C GLN A 115 -1.82 -4.11 1.74
N THR A 116 -1.34 -4.81 2.76
CA THR A 116 -2.19 -5.61 3.64
C THR A 116 -2.46 -4.83 4.92
N LEU A 117 -3.63 -5.05 5.51
CA LEU A 117 -3.99 -4.41 6.76
C LEU A 117 -3.49 -5.25 7.93
N ARG A 118 -2.70 -4.64 8.80
CA ARG A 118 -2.45 -5.17 10.13
C ARG A 118 -3.37 -4.46 11.12
N ILE A 119 -3.94 -5.23 12.04
CA ILE A 119 -4.81 -4.69 13.08
C ILE A 119 -4.04 -4.71 14.40
N THR A 120 -3.80 -3.54 14.99
CA THR A 120 -3.14 -3.40 16.30
C THR A 120 -4.09 -2.78 17.32
N PRO A 121 -4.09 -3.22 18.59
CA PRO A 121 -4.83 -2.53 19.63
C PRO A 121 -4.33 -1.09 19.79
N GLY A 122 -5.21 -0.11 19.70
CA GLY A 122 -4.85 1.31 19.76
C GLY A 122 -6.06 2.23 19.75
N LYS A 123 -5.83 3.53 19.51
CA LYS A 123 -6.91 4.53 19.44
C LYS A 123 -7.41 4.67 18.00
N VAL A 124 -8.69 4.38 17.77
CA VAL A 124 -9.40 4.60 16.51
C VAL A 124 -10.26 5.86 16.60
N ALA A 125 -10.29 6.64 15.54
CA ALA A 125 -11.18 7.77 15.36
C ALA A 125 -12.48 7.29 14.73
N THR A 126 -13.59 7.42 15.48
CA THR A 126 -14.96 7.20 15.00
C THR A 126 -15.68 8.54 14.92
N PRO A 127 -16.59 8.74 13.95
CA PRO A 127 -17.44 9.93 13.93
C PRO A 127 -18.36 9.98 15.17
N ASP A 128 -18.47 11.14 15.82
CA ASP A 128 -19.43 11.36 16.91
C ASP A 128 -20.75 11.90 16.35
N LEU A 129 -21.76 11.03 16.31
CA LEU A 129 -23.10 11.35 15.77
C LEU A 129 -24.16 11.56 16.86
N ARG A 130 -23.75 11.79 18.11
CA ARG A 130 -24.70 12.04 19.20
C ARG A 130 -25.39 13.40 19.07
N THR A 131 -24.70 14.38 18.51
CA THR A 131 -25.22 15.75 18.30
C THR A 131 -24.74 16.33 16.97
N ILE A 132 -25.54 17.23 16.40
CA ILE A 132 -25.13 18.00 15.21
C ILE A 132 -24.13 19.08 15.63
N GLN A 133 -22.94 19.05 15.03
CA GLN A 133 -21.91 20.07 15.24
C GLN A 133 -21.96 21.06 14.08
N ALA A 134 -22.07 22.36 14.38
CA ALA A 134 -22.00 23.39 13.34
C ALA A 134 -20.53 23.60 12.95
N LEU A 135 -20.24 23.66 11.65
CA LEU A 135 -18.90 24.01 11.15
C LEU A 135 -18.52 25.39 11.73
N GLU A 136 -17.43 25.40 12.50
CA GLU A 136 -17.07 26.46 13.45
C GLU A 136 -17.22 27.89 12.90
N THR A 137 -18.34 28.54 13.22
CA THR A 137 -18.43 30.01 13.17
C THR A 137 -18.46 30.62 14.57
N MET A 138 -18.76 29.83 15.62
CA MET A 138 -18.62 30.21 17.04
C MET A 138 -18.36 28.98 17.94
N PRO A 139 -17.11 28.75 18.39
CA PRO A 139 -16.77 27.66 19.31
C PRO A 139 -17.59 27.75 20.61
N GLY A 140 -18.18 26.62 21.03
CA GLY A 140 -18.85 26.49 22.33
C GLY A 140 -20.34 26.86 22.39
N SER A 141 -20.98 27.21 21.26
CA SER A 141 -22.43 27.41 21.22
C SER A 141 -23.14 26.19 20.61
N THR A 142 -24.11 25.62 21.34
CA THR A 142 -24.98 24.58 20.79
C THR A 142 -25.85 25.18 19.69
N PRO A 143 -25.89 24.61 18.47
CA PRO A 143 -26.69 25.16 17.39
C PRO A 143 -28.17 25.20 17.80
N SER A 144 -28.85 26.30 17.47
CA SER A 144 -30.30 26.40 17.68
C SER A 144 -31.02 25.28 16.92
N THR A 145 -32.22 24.88 17.36
CA THR A 145 -33.04 23.90 16.62
C THR A 145 -33.19 24.30 15.16
N SER A 146 -33.33 25.59 14.90
CA SER A 146 -33.41 26.11 13.55
C SER A 146 -32.14 25.85 12.73
N THR A 147 -30.98 26.08 13.33
CA THR A 147 -29.68 25.80 12.71
C THR A 147 -29.50 24.30 12.44
N LYS A 148 -29.91 23.44 13.37
CA LYS A 148 -29.82 21.98 13.25
C LYS A 148 -30.67 21.45 12.09
N GLU A 149 -31.90 21.93 11.96
CA GLU A 149 -32.80 21.58 10.85
C GLU A 149 -32.21 22.00 9.49
N TYR A 150 -31.66 23.21 9.41
CA TYR A 150 -30.96 23.70 8.21
C TYR A 150 -29.75 22.83 7.85
N ILE A 151 -28.90 22.52 8.83
CA ILE A 151 -27.72 21.68 8.63
C ILE A 151 -28.15 20.30 8.10
N MET A 152 -29.19 19.71 8.69
CA MET A 152 -29.67 18.40 8.27
C MET A 152 -30.22 18.39 6.83
N ASN A 153 -31.01 19.41 6.45
CA ASN A 153 -31.46 19.56 5.07
C ASN A 153 -30.25 19.74 4.12
N SER A 154 -29.29 20.58 4.50
CA SER A 154 -28.07 20.80 3.72
C SER A 154 -27.25 19.53 3.55
N TYR A 155 -27.11 18.71 4.59
CA TYR A 155 -26.37 17.46 4.53
C TYR A 155 -27.03 16.44 3.61
N GLY A 156 -28.36 16.32 3.62
CA GLY A 156 -29.07 15.47 2.66
C GLY A 156 -28.92 15.95 1.21
N LEU A 157 -28.77 17.25 0.97
CA LEU A 157 -28.43 17.79 -0.36
C LEU A 157 -26.98 17.52 -0.74
N THR A 158 -26.04 17.70 0.19
CA THR A 158 -24.62 17.37 -0.03
C THR A 158 -24.43 15.88 -0.32
N ALA A 159 -25.25 15.01 0.28
CA ALA A 159 -25.19 13.57 0.07
C ALA A 159 -25.49 13.15 -1.38
N LEU A 160 -26.10 14.02 -2.19
CA LEU A 160 -26.28 13.77 -3.62
C LEU A 160 -24.94 13.69 -4.37
N ALA A 161 -23.85 14.22 -3.80
CA ALA A 161 -22.50 14.09 -4.35
C ALA A 161 -21.85 12.73 -4.03
N TYR A 162 -22.41 11.96 -3.10
CA TYR A 162 -21.86 10.65 -2.73
C TYR A 162 -22.29 9.56 -3.70
N ALA A 163 -21.35 8.65 -3.98
CA ALA A 163 -21.65 7.45 -4.73
C ALA A 163 -22.60 6.56 -3.92
N GLY A 164 -23.70 6.14 -4.57
CA GLY A 164 -24.62 5.14 -4.04
C GLY A 164 -24.42 3.81 -4.74
N ALA A 165 -24.66 2.71 -4.03
CA ALA A 165 -24.65 1.36 -4.59
C ALA A 165 -25.86 0.55 -4.12
N GLU A 166 -26.02 -0.65 -4.69
CA GLU A 166 -27.01 -1.63 -4.26
C GLU A 166 -26.52 -2.40 -3.02
N MET A 167 -27.44 -3.05 -2.31
CA MET A 167 -27.15 -3.76 -1.05
C MET A 167 -26.20 -4.96 -1.22
N ASP A 168 -26.05 -5.49 -2.44
CA ASP A 168 -25.13 -6.58 -2.77
C ASP A 168 -23.65 -6.16 -2.69
N ARG A 169 -23.36 -4.86 -2.75
CA ARG A 169 -22.02 -4.28 -2.69
C ARG A 169 -21.64 -3.73 -1.32
N LEU A 170 -22.37 -4.11 -0.27
CA LEU A 170 -22.01 -3.75 1.10
C LEU A 170 -20.55 -4.18 1.40
N PRO A 171 -19.73 -3.29 1.98
CA PRO A 171 -18.35 -3.61 2.27
C PRO A 171 -18.27 -4.67 3.37
N VAL A 172 -17.27 -5.55 3.25
CA VAL A 172 -16.96 -6.50 4.31
C VAL A 172 -16.22 -5.77 5.43
N GLN A 173 -16.44 -6.19 6.69
CA GLN A 173 -15.65 -5.68 7.82
C GLN A 173 -14.15 -5.81 7.52
N GLY A 174 -13.39 -4.73 7.70
CA GLY A 174 -11.96 -4.70 7.38
C GLY A 174 -11.65 -4.27 5.94
N GLN A 175 -12.65 -4.04 5.09
CA GLN A 175 -12.41 -3.56 3.73
C GLN A 175 -11.94 -2.10 3.72
N LEU A 176 -10.86 -1.84 2.97
CA LEU A 176 -10.36 -0.49 2.73
C LEU A 176 -11.35 0.33 1.92
N ARG A 177 -11.52 1.58 2.31
CA ARG A 177 -12.34 2.57 1.62
C ARG A 177 -11.46 3.57 0.90
N ASP A 178 -11.72 3.76 -0.39
CA ASP A 178 -11.29 4.92 -1.17
C ASP A 178 -12.37 6.01 -1.16
N SER A 179 -11.97 7.24 -1.45
CA SER A 179 -12.83 8.41 -1.66
C SER A 179 -13.91 8.21 -2.73
N SER A 180 -13.64 7.36 -3.73
CA SER A 180 -14.57 7.05 -4.82
C SER A 180 -15.58 5.96 -4.48
N ASP A 181 -15.38 5.23 -3.37
CA ASP A 181 -16.25 4.12 -2.99
C ASP A 181 -17.63 4.60 -2.51
N PRO A 182 -18.69 3.83 -2.79
CA PRO A 182 -20.03 4.14 -2.31
C PRO A 182 -20.08 4.09 -0.78
N VAL A 183 -20.83 5.03 -0.19
CA VAL A 183 -21.11 5.07 1.26
C VAL A 183 -22.56 4.73 1.61
N ILE A 184 -23.46 4.88 0.63
CA ILE A 184 -24.89 4.70 0.80
C ILE A 184 -25.31 3.51 -0.04
N PHE A 185 -25.88 2.50 0.61
CA PHE A 185 -26.32 1.26 -0.03
C PHE A 185 -27.84 1.20 0.05
N CYS A 186 -28.51 1.19 -1.08
CA CYS A 186 -29.97 1.30 -1.14
C CYS A 186 -30.60 0.14 -1.91
N ASP A 187 -31.73 -0.31 -1.41
CA ASP A 187 -32.75 -1.07 -2.13
C ASP A 187 -33.97 -0.16 -2.40
N TRP A 188 -35.13 -0.72 -2.79
CA TRP A 188 -36.34 0.05 -3.11
C TRP A 188 -36.96 0.78 -1.92
N ALA A 189 -36.90 0.22 -0.72
CA ALA A 189 -37.56 0.77 0.47
C ALA A 189 -36.61 1.06 1.64
N THR A 190 -35.38 0.56 1.57
CA THR A 190 -34.42 0.60 2.67
C THR A 190 -33.05 1.04 2.17
N CYS A 191 -32.39 1.93 2.89
CA CYS A 191 -31.00 2.27 2.66
C CYS A 191 -30.18 2.11 3.94
N GLN A 192 -28.90 1.82 3.77
CA GLN A 192 -27.97 1.55 4.84
C GLN A 192 -26.69 2.37 4.65
N TYR A 193 -26.17 2.88 5.76
CA TYR A 193 -24.85 3.47 5.87
C TYR A 193 -23.98 2.58 6.74
N VAL A 194 -22.77 2.29 6.29
CA VAL A 194 -21.76 1.54 7.05
C VAL A 194 -20.78 2.54 7.65
N PHE A 195 -20.45 2.36 8.92
CA PHE A 195 -19.50 3.23 9.60
C PHE A 195 -18.08 2.87 9.24
N TYR A 196 -17.25 3.89 9.12
CA TYR A 196 -15.83 3.75 8.84
C TYR A 196 -14.99 4.30 9.99
N GLU A 197 -13.88 3.61 10.27
CA GLU A 197 -12.91 4.01 11.28
C GLU A 197 -11.56 4.30 10.65
N ARG A 198 -10.80 5.19 11.29
CA ARG A 198 -9.45 5.56 10.89
C ARG A 198 -8.53 5.69 12.11
N PRO A 199 -7.20 5.66 11.97
CA PRO A 199 -6.29 5.89 13.08
C PRO A 199 -6.51 7.27 13.74
N ALA A 200 -6.55 7.33 15.07
CA ALA A 200 -6.74 8.61 15.79
C ALA A 200 -5.50 9.52 15.75
N THR A 201 -4.31 8.93 15.57
CA THR A 201 -3.00 9.59 15.56
C THR A 201 -2.55 9.99 14.16
N GLU A 202 -3.47 10.39 13.27
CA GLU A 202 -3.09 10.97 11.98
C GLU A 202 -2.47 12.37 12.22
N THR A 203 -1.14 12.40 12.31
CA THR A 203 -0.37 13.61 12.01
C THR A 203 -0.70 14.03 10.59
N GLN A 204 -0.96 15.31 10.42
CA GLN A 204 -1.27 16.04 9.19
C GLN A 204 -0.08 16.02 8.19
N ASP A 205 0.50 14.85 7.91
CA ASP A 205 1.44 14.66 6.82
C ASP A 205 0.64 14.15 5.61
N ASP A 206 0.45 15.05 4.66
CA ASP A 206 -0.41 14.99 3.48
C ASP A 206 -0.06 13.88 2.46
N ALA A 207 0.82 12.93 2.84
CA ALA A 207 1.39 11.91 1.97
C ALA A 207 1.08 10.46 2.40
N THR A 208 0.59 10.23 3.62
CA THR A 208 0.12 8.89 4.03
C THR A 208 -1.34 8.73 3.66
N ILE A 209 -1.64 7.78 2.76
CA ILE A 209 -3.00 7.38 2.39
C ILE A 209 -3.83 7.20 3.67
N ARG A 210 -4.91 7.98 3.82
CA ARG A 210 -5.82 7.90 4.96
C ARG A 210 -6.44 6.51 4.99
N LEU A 211 -5.97 5.66 5.90
CA LEU A 211 -6.45 4.29 6.05
C LEU A 211 -7.81 4.33 6.72
N THR A 212 -8.84 4.30 5.89
CA THR A 212 -10.24 4.27 6.32
C THR A 212 -10.78 2.87 6.07
N VAL A 213 -11.33 2.24 7.10
CA VAL A 213 -11.72 0.83 7.06
C VAL A 213 -13.18 0.69 7.44
N ALA A 214 -13.92 -0.15 6.71
CA ALA A 214 -15.30 -0.49 7.00
C ALA A 214 -15.41 -1.30 8.30
N THR A 215 -16.32 -0.88 9.17
CA THR A 215 -16.65 -1.61 10.40
C THR A 215 -17.84 -2.55 10.17
N ASP A 216 -18.16 -3.36 11.18
CA ASP A 216 -19.39 -4.15 11.24
C ASP A 216 -20.60 -3.35 11.75
N ARG A 217 -20.43 -2.04 11.99
CA ARG A 217 -21.49 -1.14 12.44
C ARG A 217 -22.19 -0.54 11.24
N SER A 218 -23.52 -0.48 11.33
CA SER A 218 -24.33 0.11 10.27
C SER A 218 -25.62 0.70 10.82
N ILE A 219 -26.22 1.60 10.08
CA ILE A 219 -27.53 2.18 10.40
C ILE A 219 -28.41 2.13 9.17
N ASN A 220 -29.68 1.83 9.37
CA ASN A 220 -30.67 1.73 8.30
C ASN A 220 -31.71 2.85 8.39
N ALA A 221 -32.16 3.29 7.22
CA ALA A 221 -33.33 4.12 7.04
C ALA A 221 -34.33 3.35 6.19
N THR A 222 -35.60 3.44 6.55
CA THR A 222 -36.70 2.79 5.84
C THR A 222 -37.82 3.79 5.63
N THR A 223 -38.38 3.84 4.43
CA THR A 223 -39.52 4.70 4.13
C THR A 223 -40.64 3.90 3.49
N THR A 224 -41.86 4.12 3.96
CA THR A 224 -43.07 3.55 3.34
C THR A 224 -43.97 4.68 2.88
N CYS A 225 -44.31 4.70 1.58
CA CYS A 225 -45.17 5.73 1.00
C CYS A 225 -46.48 5.14 0.48
N LYS A 226 -47.54 5.94 0.55
CA LYS A 226 -48.80 5.74 -0.19
C LYS A 226 -48.96 6.88 -1.18
N SER A 227 -49.50 6.60 -2.37
CA SER A 227 -49.71 7.60 -3.42
C SER A 227 -51.17 7.70 -3.85
N TRP A 228 -51.59 8.92 -4.20
CA TRP A 228 -52.92 9.22 -4.73
C TRP A 228 -52.83 10.23 -5.87
N SER A 229 -53.67 10.06 -6.88
CA SER A 229 -53.79 11.02 -7.98
C SER A 229 -54.53 12.27 -7.51
N VAL A 230 -53.98 13.45 -7.81
CA VAL A 230 -54.62 14.74 -7.52
C VAL A 230 -55.73 15.00 -8.54
N SER A 231 -56.93 15.34 -8.06
CA SER A 231 -58.10 15.62 -8.91
C SER A 231 -58.33 17.12 -9.16
N ALA A 232 -58.03 17.96 -8.17
CA ALA A 232 -58.19 19.40 -8.27
C ALA A 232 -57.24 20.10 -7.30
N THR A 233 -56.80 21.29 -7.67
CA THR A 233 -55.94 22.14 -6.85
C THR A 233 -56.53 23.55 -6.84
N ASP A 234 -56.87 24.06 -5.65
CA ASP A 234 -57.33 25.42 -5.47
C ASP A 234 -56.17 26.29 -4.98
N LEU A 235 -55.71 27.19 -5.85
CA LEU A 235 -54.58 28.08 -5.57
C LEU A 235 -54.94 29.20 -4.56
N LEU A 236 -56.23 29.55 -4.41
CA LEU A 236 -56.66 30.59 -3.47
C LEU A 236 -56.64 30.08 -2.03
N THR A 237 -57.12 28.85 -1.83
CA THR A 237 -57.15 28.20 -0.50
C THR A 237 -55.94 27.32 -0.23
N GLN A 238 -55.05 27.16 -1.23
CA GLN A 238 -53.89 26.26 -1.20
C GLN A 238 -54.27 24.82 -0.83
N THR A 239 -55.47 24.40 -1.25
CA THR A 239 -55.99 23.05 -0.97
C THR A 239 -55.87 22.16 -2.20
N VAL A 240 -55.56 20.90 -1.94
CA VAL A 240 -55.42 19.85 -2.94
C VAL A 240 -56.44 18.76 -2.63
N SER A 241 -57.30 18.48 -3.60
CA SER A 241 -58.28 17.40 -3.55
C SER A 241 -57.70 16.16 -4.22
N PHE A 242 -57.82 15.01 -3.55
CA PHE A 242 -57.39 13.71 -4.07
C PHE A 242 -58.45 12.65 -3.77
N SER A 243 -58.51 11.62 -4.60
CA SER A 243 -59.45 10.51 -4.42
C SER A 243 -58.77 9.32 -3.74
N ASP A 244 -59.27 8.90 -2.59
CA ASP A 244 -58.87 7.63 -1.98
C ASP A 244 -59.80 6.51 -2.47
N LYS A 245 -59.24 5.53 -3.19
CA LYS A 245 -59.97 4.37 -3.71
C LYS A 245 -59.94 3.16 -2.74
N SER A 246 -59.29 3.29 -1.58
CA SER A 246 -59.12 2.22 -0.60
C SER A 246 -60.45 1.71 0.02
N GLY A 247 -61.56 2.45 -0.13
CA GLY A 247 -62.82 2.19 0.58
C GLY A 247 -64.04 1.82 -0.28
N GLY A 248 -63.88 1.41 -1.54
CA GLY A 248 -64.99 0.95 -2.41
C GLY A 248 -65.98 2.03 -2.89
N GLY A 249 -65.95 3.22 -2.30
CA GLY A 249 -66.48 4.47 -2.85
C GLY A 249 -65.36 5.50 -2.84
N GLY A 250 -65.04 6.12 -3.97
CA GLY A 250 -63.95 7.10 -4.05
C GLY A 250 -64.29 8.32 -3.20
N VAL A 251 -63.77 8.38 -1.97
CA VAL A 251 -63.95 9.54 -1.09
C VAL A 251 -62.93 10.59 -1.52
N THR A 252 -63.42 11.74 -1.98
CA THR A 252 -62.58 12.91 -2.23
C THR A 252 -62.19 13.52 -0.90
N SER A 253 -60.89 13.53 -0.60
CA SER A 253 -60.31 14.15 0.59
C SER A 253 -59.52 15.39 0.19
N ASN A 254 -59.48 16.39 1.07
CA ASN A 254 -58.76 17.65 0.85
C ASN A 254 -57.63 17.80 1.87
N ILE A 255 -56.44 18.17 1.40
CA ILE A 255 -55.29 18.54 2.23
C ILE A 255 -54.87 19.97 1.88
N SER A 256 -54.58 20.79 2.90
CA SER A 256 -54.02 22.13 2.75
C SER A 256 -52.49 22.08 2.78
N PHE A 257 -51.84 22.80 1.86
CA PHE A 257 -50.40 22.99 1.83
C PHE A 257 -50.04 24.43 2.23
N PRO A 258 -48.85 24.68 2.82
CA PRO A 258 -48.35 26.04 3.07
C PRO A 258 -48.19 26.88 1.82
N VAL A 259 -47.85 26.22 0.72
CA VAL A 259 -47.76 26.77 -0.61
C VAL A 259 -47.98 25.62 -1.58
N VAL A 260 -48.81 25.84 -2.58
CA VAL A 260 -48.91 24.93 -3.73
C VAL A 260 -47.77 25.30 -4.68
N PRO A 261 -46.83 24.39 -4.96
CA PRO A 261 -45.69 24.71 -5.80
C PRO A 261 -46.13 24.90 -7.26
N GLY A 262 -45.28 25.56 -8.05
CA GLY A 262 -45.54 25.77 -9.47
C GLY A 262 -45.54 24.46 -10.26
N THR A 263 -45.89 24.52 -11.55
CA THR A 263 -45.76 23.38 -12.46
C THR A 263 -44.32 22.88 -12.50
N ASP A 264 -44.15 21.55 -12.52
CA ASP A 264 -42.86 20.85 -12.54
C ASP A 264 -42.00 21.12 -11.30
N GLN A 265 -42.63 21.01 -10.12
CA GLN A 265 -41.99 21.13 -8.83
C GLN A 265 -42.59 20.13 -7.85
N THR A 266 -41.78 19.67 -6.90
CA THR A 266 -42.23 18.82 -5.79
C THR A 266 -42.01 19.55 -4.47
N ILE A 267 -43.06 19.68 -3.67
CA ILE A 267 -42.97 20.16 -2.29
C ILE A 267 -42.98 18.98 -1.32
N TYR A 268 -42.14 19.03 -0.31
CA TYR A 268 -42.16 18.12 0.83
C TYR A 268 -42.56 18.90 2.07
N VAL A 269 -43.47 18.35 2.86
CA VAL A 269 -44.01 18.96 4.06
C VAL A 269 -43.89 17.98 5.21
N THR A 270 -43.41 18.44 6.36
CA THR A 270 -43.35 17.67 7.60
C THR A 270 -43.90 18.49 8.76
N ASN A 271 -44.49 17.82 9.75
CA ASN A 271 -44.85 18.44 11.00
C ASN A 271 -43.89 17.94 12.09
N THR A 272 -43.04 18.83 12.61
CA THR A 272 -42.04 18.48 13.63
C THR A 272 -42.64 18.24 15.01
N THR A 273 -43.91 18.59 15.23
CA THR A 273 -44.62 18.38 16.49
C THR A 273 -45.49 17.12 16.50
N ALA A 274 -45.74 16.52 15.33
CA ALA A 274 -46.57 15.33 15.22
C ALA A 274 -45.83 14.08 15.77
N PRO A 275 -46.42 13.34 16.72
CA PRO A 275 -45.76 12.18 17.30
C PRO A 275 -45.72 11.02 16.27
N CYS A 276 -44.51 10.57 15.90
CA CYS A 276 -44.30 9.33 15.15
C CYS A 276 -43.43 8.29 15.90
N GLY A 277 -42.81 8.68 17.01
CA GLY A 277 -41.81 7.86 17.71
C GLY A 277 -40.38 8.33 17.44
N ILE A 278 -39.41 7.76 18.17
CA ILE A 278 -38.00 8.18 18.11
C ILE A 278 -37.40 7.81 16.74
N GLY A 279 -36.82 8.81 16.06
CA GLY A 279 -36.23 8.62 14.74
C GLY A 279 -37.26 8.42 13.62
N CYS A 280 -38.52 8.81 13.84
CA CYS A 280 -39.57 8.73 12.83
C CYS A 280 -40.09 10.12 12.44
N SER A 281 -40.26 10.37 11.14
CA SER A 281 -40.96 11.55 10.63
C SER A 281 -42.05 11.16 9.62
N GLN A 282 -43.14 11.92 9.64
CA GLN A 282 -44.20 11.86 8.61
C GLN A 282 -43.94 12.95 7.58
N ILE A 283 -43.90 12.57 6.30
CA ILE A 283 -43.63 13.48 5.19
C ILE A 283 -44.76 13.37 4.19
N THR A 284 -45.39 14.50 3.90
CA THR A 284 -46.34 14.62 2.81
C THR A 284 -45.63 15.28 1.63
N ALA A 285 -45.59 14.63 0.47
CA ALA A 285 -45.01 15.18 -0.74
C ALA A 285 -46.11 15.44 -1.78
N LEU A 286 -46.06 16.61 -2.43
CA LEU A 286 -46.96 16.95 -3.54
C LEU A 286 -46.11 17.23 -4.78
N GLU A 287 -46.28 16.36 -5.76
CA GLU A 287 -45.66 16.43 -7.07
C GLU A 287 -46.62 17.14 -8.03
N MET A 288 -46.25 18.34 -8.46
CA MET A 288 -47.01 19.11 -9.44
C MET A 288 -46.37 18.95 -10.82
N SER A 289 -47.14 18.47 -11.79
CA SER A 289 -46.70 18.33 -13.18
C SER A 289 -47.77 18.84 -14.14
N SER A 290 -47.36 19.28 -15.33
CA SER A 290 -48.25 19.67 -16.42
C SER A 290 -49.17 18.55 -16.91
N GLY A 291 -48.80 17.28 -16.69
CA GLY A 291 -49.59 16.11 -17.09
C GLY A 291 -50.47 15.56 -15.96
N SER A 292 -49.85 14.90 -14.97
CA SER A 292 -50.53 14.28 -13.84
C SER A 292 -49.83 14.67 -12.53
N SER A 293 -50.59 15.24 -11.60
CA SER A 293 -50.08 15.60 -10.27
C SER A 293 -50.40 14.50 -9.25
N TRP A 294 -49.50 14.29 -8.30
CA TRP A 294 -49.56 13.16 -7.37
C TRP A 294 -49.28 13.61 -5.94
N LEU A 295 -50.04 13.05 -5.00
CA LEU A 295 -49.87 13.23 -3.56
C LEU A 295 -49.25 11.97 -2.98
N TYR A 296 -48.25 12.13 -2.13
CA TYR A 296 -47.62 11.05 -1.39
C TYR A 296 -47.69 11.32 0.10
N ASN A 297 -48.00 10.29 0.88
CA ASN A 297 -47.86 10.31 2.34
C ASN A 297 -46.90 9.21 2.74
N CYS A 298 -45.78 9.62 3.32
CA CYS A 298 -44.62 8.79 3.58
C CYS A 298 -44.27 8.81 5.07
N THR A 299 -44.05 7.62 5.62
CA THR A 299 -43.49 7.45 6.96
C THR A 299 -42.03 7.03 6.83
N VAL A 300 -41.13 7.83 7.39
CA VAL A 300 -39.68 7.61 7.38
C VAL A 300 -39.24 7.18 8.77
N ILE A 301 -38.50 6.09 8.87
CA ILE A 301 -37.98 5.55 10.14
C ILE A 301 -36.48 5.33 9.99
N ILE A 302 -35.70 5.92 10.87
CA ILE A 302 -34.27 5.68 11.01
C ILE A 302 -34.05 4.80 12.24
N GLY A 303 -33.45 3.62 12.02
CA GLY A 303 -33.16 2.66 13.06
C GLY A 303 -32.05 3.10 14.01
N THR A 304 -31.74 2.23 14.96
CA THR A 304 -30.55 2.34 15.81
C THR A 304 -29.34 1.75 15.10
N VAL A 305 -28.14 2.00 15.62
CA VAL A 305 -26.92 1.44 15.03
C VAL A 305 -26.83 -0.05 15.35
N SER A 306 -26.65 -0.89 14.33
CA SER A 306 -26.35 -2.31 14.51
C SER A 306 -24.93 -2.48 15.04
N ASN A 307 -24.72 -3.41 15.98
CA ASN A 307 -23.40 -3.71 16.58
C ASN A 307 -22.77 -2.52 17.32
N ALA A 308 -23.56 -1.58 17.83
CA ALA A 308 -23.07 -0.54 18.74
C ALA A 308 -22.80 -1.14 20.13
N THR A 309 -21.53 -1.09 20.57
CA THR A 309 -21.06 -1.55 21.88
C THR A 309 -20.85 -0.43 22.89
N LEU A 310 -20.58 0.78 22.39
CA LEU A 310 -20.30 1.97 23.18
C LEU A 310 -21.34 3.05 22.89
N PRO A 311 -21.65 3.95 23.84
CA PRO A 311 -22.60 5.04 23.60
C PRO A 311 -22.12 6.03 22.52
N GLU A 312 -20.82 6.12 22.28
CA GLU A 312 -20.22 6.91 21.19
C GLU A 312 -20.44 6.27 19.80
N HIS A 313 -20.83 5.00 19.73
CA HIS A 313 -21.15 4.33 18.47
C HIS A 313 -22.58 4.58 18.00
N GLU A 314 -23.45 5.10 18.88
CA GLU A 314 -24.85 5.35 18.57
C GLU A 314 -25.06 6.71 17.89
N VAL A 315 -26.12 6.79 17.10
CA VAL A 315 -26.61 8.07 16.54
C VAL A 315 -27.64 8.64 17.49
N GLY A 316 -27.47 9.92 17.87
CA GLY A 316 -28.36 10.58 18.80
C GLY A 316 -29.82 10.63 18.31
N ASP A 317 -30.77 10.54 19.24
CA ASP A 317 -32.19 10.52 18.92
C ASP A 317 -32.64 11.77 18.16
N GLU A 318 -32.11 12.94 18.53
CA GLU A 318 -32.37 14.20 17.82
C GLU A 318 -31.84 14.15 16.37
N VAL A 319 -30.65 13.58 16.17
CA VAL A 319 -30.05 13.44 14.84
C VAL A 319 -30.89 12.51 13.97
N ARG A 320 -31.31 11.36 14.51
CA ARG A 320 -32.21 10.43 13.82
C ARG A 320 -33.55 11.09 13.46
N GLN A 321 -34.14 11.85 14.39
CA GLN A 321 -35.40 12.54 14.16
C GLN A 321 -35.28 13.60 13.06
N LEU A 322 -34.23 14.42 13.11
CA LEU A 322 -33.99 15.46 12.11
C LEU A 322 -33.67 14.85 10.74
N ALA A 323 -32.86 13.77 10.69
CA ALA A 323 -32.53 13.10 9.44
C ALA A 323 -33.78 12.47 8.79
N ALA A 324 -34.69 11.89 9.59
CA ALA A 324 -35.93 11.31 9.10
C ALA A 324 -36.82 12.36 8.42
N GLY A 325 -36.89 13.57 8.96
CA GLY A 325 -37.64 14.70 8.38
C GLY A 325 -36.86 15.55 7.37
N GLY A 326 -35.57 15.29 7.20
CA GLY A 326 -34.58 16.24 6.66
C GLY A 326 -34.95 16.88 5.34
N ILE A 327 -35.56 16.13 4.42
CA ILE A 327 -35.94 16.60 3.07
C ILE A 327 -37.02 17.70 3.10
N ALA A 328 -37.84 17.74 4.15
CA ALA A 328 -38.90 18.73 4.34
C ALA A 328 -38.54 19.83 5.36
N LEU A 329 -37.44 19.66 6.09
CA LEU A 329 -36.93 20.66 7.02
C LEU A 329 -36.45 21.91 6.27
N GLN A 330 -36.41 23.03 6.98
CA GLN A 330 -36.01 24.30 6.40
C GLN A 330 -34.64 24.25 5.69
N GLY A 331 -34.60 24.71 4.44
CA GLY A 331 -33.37 24.90 3.67
C GLY A 331 -32.99 26.37 3.50
N TYR A 332 -32.06 26.63 2.57
CA TYR A 332 -31.62 27.99 2.19
C TYR A 332 -32.71 28.80 1.46
N PHE A 333 -33.67 28.14 0.83
CA PHE A 333 -34.69 28.78 -0.02
C PHE A 333 -36.04 28.92 0.70
N ALA A 334 -36.58 30.15 0.69
CA ALA A 334 -37.94 30.56 1.04
C ALA A 334 -38.65 29.70 2.11
N GLN A 335 -38.43 30.07 3.37
CA GLN A 335 -39.08 29.47 4.53
C GLN A 335 -40.58 29.83 4.55
N LEU A 336 -41.45 28.82 4.66
CA LEU A 336 -42.78 28.99 5.21
C LEU A 336 -42.87 28.16 6.49
N ARG A 337 -42.34 28.69 7.60
CA ARG A 337 -42.72 28.23 8.94
C ARG A 337 -44.13 28.74 9.20
N LEU A 338 -45.12 27.92 8.90
CA LEU A 338 -46.49 28.18 9.37
C LEU A 338 -46.56 27.78 10.84
N GLY A 339 -47.36 28.51 11.62
CA GLY A 339 -47.61 28.16 13.03
C GLY A 339 -47.92 26.67 13.19
N ASP A 340 -47.54 26.12 14.35
CA ASP A 340 -47.69 24.71 14.76
C ASP A 340 -46.63 23.71 14.24
N GLY A 341 -45.40 24.17 13.99
CA GLY A 341 -44.26 23.27 13.71
C GLY A 341 -44.27 22.62 12.32
N LEU A 342 -45.12 23.13 11.43
CA LEU A 342 -45.15 22.72 10.04
C LEU A 342 -43.97 23.33 9.27
N GLN A 343 -43.22 22.50 8.57
CA GLN A 343 -42.12 22.91 7.70
C GLN A 343 -42.30 22.35 6.31
N SER A 344 -41.80 23.07 5.32
CA SER A 344 -41.85 22.62 3.94
C SER A 344 -40.67 23.10 3.13
N GLN A 345 -40.28 22.30 2.15
CA GLN A 345 -39.24 22.62 1.19
C GLN A 345 -39.69 22.26 -0.24
N VAL A 346 -39.48 23.17 -1.18
CA VAL A 346 -39.81 22.97 -2.61
C VAL A 346 -38.54 22.66 -3.39
N TYR A 347 -38.60 21.65 -4.26
CA TYR A 347 -37.53 21.26 -5.17
C TYR A 347 -38.00 21.29 -6.63
N PRO A 348 -37.22 21.87 -7.56
CA PRO A 348 -37.58 21.91 -8.97
C PRO A 348 -37.43 20.54 -9.64
N ALA A 349 -38.26 20.23 -10.65
CA ALA A 349 -38.25 18.93 -11.34
C ALA A 349 -36.94 18.54 -12.02
N LYS A 350 -36.02 19.49 -12.24
CA LYS A 350 -34.68 19.21 -12.77
C LYS A 350 -33.66 18.81 -11.70
N SER A 351 -34.04 18.82 -10.43
CA SER A 351 -33.21 18.29 -9.33
C SER A 351 -33.59 16.84 -9.02
N ILE A 352 -32.64 16.07 -8.46
CA ILE A 352 -32.87 14.68 -8.04
C ILE A 352 -34.08 14.58 -7.10
N ASN A 353 -34.18 15.49 -6.14
CA ASN A 353 -35.26 15.50 -5.16
C ASN A 353 -36.58 16.03 -5.73
N GLY A 354 -36.56 16.86 -6.76
CA GLY A 354 -37.78 17.42 -7.37
C GLY A 354 -38.33 16.64 -8.55
N TYR A 355 -37.55 15.73 -9.16
CA TYR A 355 -37.94 14.99 -10.37
C TYR A 355 -39.23 14.18 -10.16
N PRO A 356 -40.19 14.21 -11.09
CA PRO A 356 -41.50 13.55 -10.94
C PRO A 356 -41.36 12.03 -10.85
N ASN A 357 -42.08 11.42 -9.91
CA ASN A 357 -42.18 9.97 -9.73
C ASN A 357 -43.48 9.38 -10.33
N ILE A 358 -44.38 10.22 -10.86
CA ILE A 358 -45.56 9.82 -11.65
C ILE A 358 -46.46 8.82 -10.91
N GLY A 359 -46.60 8.99 -9.59
CA GLY A 359 -47.43 8.16 -8.72
C GLY A 359 -46.76 6.91 -8.17
N LEU A 360 -45.49 6.64 -8.52
CA LEU A 360 -44.74 5.51 -8.00
C LEU A 360 -44.31 5.76 -6.54
N ALA A 361 -45.05 5.16 -5.60
CA ALA A 361 -44.80 5.32 -4.18
C ALA A 361 -43.42 4.79 -3.75
N GLU A 362 -42.96 3.68 -4.33
CA GLU A 362 -41.64 3.10 -4.03
C GLU A 362 -40.49 4.01 -4.50
N ALA A 363 -40.62 4.65 -5.66
CA ALA A 363 -39.62 5.60 -6.15
C ALA A 363 -39.54 6.85 -5.25
N MET A 364 -40.68 7.32 -4.75
CA MET A 364 -40.72 8.40 -3.76
C MET A 364 -40.11 7.98 -2.42
N ALA A 365 -40.42 6.78 -1.95
CA ALA A 365 -39.85 6.22 -0.72
C ALA A 365 -38.32 6.10 -0.81
N ARG A 366 -37.79 5.56 -1.92
CA ARG A 366 -36.35 5.44 -2.16
C ARG A 366 -35.64 6.79 -2.09
N LYS A 367 -36.21 7.81 -2.75
CA LYS A 367 -35.67 9.17 -2.78
C LYS A 367 -35.59 9.79 -1.38
N ILE A 368 -36.67 9.69 -0.60
CA ILE A 368 -36.70 10.19 0.78
C ILE A 368 -35.71 9.41 1.66
N THR A 369 -35.67 8.08 1.52
CA THR A 369 -34.76 7.21 2.28
C THR A 369 -33.29 7.53 2.00
N GLN A 370 -32.93 7.71 0.72
CA GLN A 370 -31.58 8.05 0.30
C GLN A 370 -31.17 9.43 0.84
N PHE A 371 -32.08 10.40 0.83
CA PHE A 371 -31.84 11.71 1.43
C PHE A 371 -31.54 11.60 2.93
N SER A 372 -32.39 10.88 3.67
CA SER A 372 -32.28 10.73 5.13
C SER A 372 -31.00 10.01 5.56
N ILE A 373 -30.68 8.87 4.95
CA ILE A 373 -29.44 8.14 5.28
C ILE A 373 -28.20 8.90 4.81
N GLY A 374 -28.30 9.59 3.67
CA GLY A 374 -27.21 10.38 3.13
C GLY A 374 -26.85 11.57 4.03
N ALA A 375 -27.85 12.19 4.65
CA ALA A 375 -27.61 13.25 5.63
C ALA A 375 -26.79 12.75 6.84
N ILE A 376 -27.03 11.52 7.28
CA ILE A 376 -26.23 10.85 8.33
C ILE A 376 -24.81 10.56 7.85
N ALA A 377 -24.66 10.06 6.61
CA ALA A 377 -23.35 9.79 6.02
C ALA A 377 -22.49 11.06 5.92
N VAL A 378 -23.06 12.17 5.45
CA VAL A 378 -22.37 13.46 5.38
C VAL A 378 -22.03 13.98 6.78
N MET A 379 -22.93 13.82 7.75
CA MET A 379 -22.65 14.19 9.13
C MET A 379 -21.47 13.41 9.70
N ALA A 380 -21.35 12.11 9.38
CA ALA A 380 -20.24 11.28 9.83
C ALA A 380 -18.89 11.80 9.33
N ASP A 381 -18.84 12.31 8.10
CA ASP A 381 -17.59 12.86 7.54
C ASP A 381 -17.26 14.27 8.08
N LEU A 382 -18.27 15.05 8.47
CA LEU A 382 -18.09 16.46 8.88
C LEU A 382 -17.99 16.67 10.39
N ASN A 383 -18.64 15.84 11.20
CA ASN A 383 -18.55 15.95 12.65
C ASN A 383 -17.12 15.64 13.12
N THR A 384 -16.70 16.29 14.21
CA THR A 384 -15.39 15.99 14.81
C THR A 384 -15.37 14.55 15.32
N PRO A 385 -14.36 13.75 14.92
CA PRO A 385 -14.27 12.37 15.37
C PRO A 385 -13.81 12.30 16.82
N VAL A 386 -14.23 11.25 17.52
CA VAL A 386 -13.80 10.92 18.89
C VAL A 386 -12.84 9.74 18.83
N ALA A 387 -11.77 9.81 19.61
CA ALA A 387 -10.78 8.75 19.74
C ALA A 387 -11.22 7.72 20.79
N LEU A 388 -11.50 6.49 20.36
CA LEU A 388 -11.90 5.36 21.20
C LEU A 388 -10.84 4.27 21.19
N ASP A 389 -10.82 3.45 22.24
CA ASP A 389 -10.01 2.24 22.25
C ASP A 389 -10.60 1.22 21.29
N GLY A 390 -9.77 0.73 20.37
CA GLY A 390 -10.19 -0.20 19.33
C GLY A 390 -9.00 -0.80 18.60
N PHE A 391 -9.27 -1.20 17.37
CA PHE A 391 -8.36 -1.97 16.54
C PHE A 391 -7.93 -1.10 15.37
N VAL A 392 -6.75 -0.51 15.48
CA VAL A 392 -6.22 0.46 14.52
C VAL A 392 -5.75 -0.27 13.26
N PRO A 393 -6.23 0.13 12.07
CA PRO A 393 -5.69 -0.38 10.83
C PRO A 393 -4.34 0.28 10.55
N GLU A 394 -3.31 -0.54 10.41
CA GLU A 394 -1.97 -0.15 10.01
C GLU A 394 -1.64 -0.74 8.64
N GLN A 395 -0.95 0.06 7.80
CA GLN A 395 -0.38 -0.46 6.57
C GLN A 395 0.73 -1.46 6.90
N ALA A 396 0.59 -2.65 6.33
CA ALA A 396 1.62 -3.65 6.31
C ALA A 396 1.95 -4.03 4.87
N VAL A 397 3.10 -4.67 4.72
CA VAL A 397 3.62 -5.07 3.42
C VAL A 397 3.70 -6.59 3.40
N GLU A 398 3.13 -7.21 2.38
CA GLU A 398 3.29 -8.64 2.13
C GLU A 398 4.41 -8.87 1.12
N LEU A 399 5.15 -9.97 1.28
CA LEU A 399 6.12 -10.42 0.28
C LEU A 399 5.43 -11.40 -0.67
N VAL A 400 4.93 -10.90 -1.80
CA VAL A 400 4.39 -11.76 -2.86
C VAL A 400 5.50 -12.12 -3.85
N VAL A 401 5.89 -13.39 -3.88
CA VAL A 401 6.80 -13.93 -4.90
C VAL A 401 5.96 -14.51 -6.04
N GLU A 402 5.64 -13.69 -7.04
CA GLU A 402 4.76 -14.11 -8.15
C GLU A 402 5.30 -15.30 -8.95
N HIS A 403 6.63 -15.40 -9.11
CA HIS A 403 7.25 -16.37 -10.02
C HIS A 403 8.36 -17.19 -9.35
N TRP A 404 7.97 -18.10 -8.45
CA TRP A 404 8.88 -19.06 -7.81
C TRP A 404 9.75 -19.87 -8.79
N GLY A 405 9.24 -20.13 -9.99
CA GLY A 405 9.97 -20.82 -11.05
C GLY A 405 11.23 -20.07 -11.50
N TYR A 406 11.15 -18.76 -11.71
CA TYR A 406 12.30 -17.94 -12.12
C TYR A 406 13.32 -17.80 -10.99
N VAL A 407 12.85 -17.56 -9.76
CA VAL A 407 13.71 -17.47 -8.58
C VAL A 407 14.53 -18.76 -8.41
N SER A 408 13.86 -19.92 -8.48
CA SER A 408 14.50 -21.22 -8.36
C SER A 408 15.45 -21.50 -9.52
N LEU A 409 15.07 -21.18 -10.76
CA LEU A 409 15.89 -21.40 -11.95
C LEU A 409 17.18 -20.58 -11.91
N ILE A 410 17.12 -19.31 -11.49
CA ILE A 410 18.30 -18.44 -11.40
C ILE A 410 19.24 -18.93 -10.30
N LEU A 411 18.71 -19.19 -9.10
CA LEU A 411 19.50 -19.65 -7.97
C LEU A 411 20.15 -21.03 -8.20
N THR A 412 19.39 -21.99 -8.75
CA THR A 412 19.92 -23.31 -9.12
C THR A 412 20.86 -23.22 -10.31
N GLY A 413 20.57 -22.37 -11.30
CA GLY A 413 21.43 -22.13 -12.46
C GLY A 413 22.82 -21.63 -12.09
N VAL A 414 22.92 -20.63 -11.21
CA VAL A 414 24.21 -20.12 -10.71
C VAL A 414 24.99 -21.21 -9.98
N ALA A 415 24.30 -21.98 -9.13
CA ALA A 415 24.90 -23.08 -8.38
C ALA A 415 25.43 -24.21 -9.29
N LEU A 416 24.64 -24.64 -10.27
CA LEU A 416 24.99 -25.67 -11.24
C LEU A 416 26.12 -25.23 -12.15
N LEU A 417 26.10 -23.99 -12.64
CA LEU A 417 27.18 -23.44 -13.45
C LEU A 417 28.51 -23.40 -12.67
N HIS A 418 28.47 -22.97 -11.41
CA HIS A 418 29.64 -22.99 -10.54
C HIS A 418 30.19 -24.40 -10.33
N LEU A 419 29.31 -25.37 -10.08
CA LEU A 419 29.69 -26.76 -9.89
C LEU A 419 30.30 -27.34 -11.18
N ALA A 420 29.70 -27.07 -12.34
CA ALA A 420 30.22 -27.50 -13.63
C ALA A 420 31.63 -26.94 -13.91
N LEU A 421 31.84 -25.64 -13.66
CA LEU A 421 33.16 -25.02 -13.77
C LEU A 421 34.16 -25.66 -12.80
N SER A 422 33.80 -25.89 -11.54
CA SER A 422 34.64 -26.60 -10.58
C SER A 422 35.04 -28.00 -11.06
N VAL A 423 34.11 -28.77 -11.61
CA VAL A 423 34.37 -30.13 -12.12
C VAL A 423 35.31 -30.11 -13.32
N VAL A 424 35.08 -29.21 -14.27
CA VAL A 424 35.99 -29.01 -15.43
C VAL A 424 37.39 -28.69 -14.93
N MET A 425 37.52 -27.81 -13.94
CA MET A 425 38.81 -27.43 -13.38
C MET A 425 39.51 -28.56 -12.64
N LEU A 426 38.76 -29.37 -11.88
CA LEU A 426 39.31 -30.57 -11.25
C LEU A 426 39.85 -31.53 -12.32
N TRP A 427 39.07 -31.78 -13.37
CA TRP A 427 39.45 -32.66 -14.47
C TRP A 427 40.72 -32.18 -15.20
N VAL A 428 40.80 -30.87 -15.45
CA VAL A 428 41.98 -30.21 -16.03
C VAL A 428 43.19 -30.34 -15.10
N SER A 429 43.02 -30.12 -13.80
CA SER A 429 44.11 -30.18 -12.81
C SER A 429 44.70 -31.58 -12.67
N LEU A 430 43.86 -32.63 -12.76
CA LEU A 430 44.30 -34.03 -12.72
C LEU A 430 45.16 -34.42 -13.94
N ARG A 431 45.02 -33.71 -15.06
CA ARG A 431 45.85 -33.94 -16.26
C ARG A 431 47.21 -33.26 -16.21
N VAL A 432 47.45 -32.34 -15.26
CA VAL A 432 48.73 -31.64 -15.13
C VAL A 432 49.69 -32.46 -14.26
N VAL A 433 50.64 -33.13 -14.90
CA VAL A 433 51.75 -33.80 -14.20
C VAL A 433 52.90 -32.80 -14.06
N ILE A 434 53.18 -32.36 -12.83
CA ILE A 434 54.38 -31.57 -12.52
C ILE A 434 55.54 -32.55 -12.29
N PRO A 435 56.59 -32.56 -13.13
CA PRO A 435 57.73 -33.46 -12.95
C PRO A 435 58.42 -33.21 -11.61
N ARG A 436 58.59 -34.25 -10.79
CA ARG A 436 59.35 -34.19 -9.53
C ARG A 436 60.83 -33.96 -9.87
N GLY A 437 61.29 -32.70 -9.73
CA GLY A 437 62.66 -32.28 -10.04
C GLY A 437 62.79 -31.10 -11.01
N GLY A 438 61.68 -30.58 -11.54
CA GLY A 438 61.72 -29.41 -12.43
C GLY A 438 61.92 -28.07 -11.70
N PRO A 439 62.33 -27.00 -12.42
CA PRO A 439 62.57 -25.65 -11.87
C PRO A 439 61.36 -25.04 -11.12
N VAL A 440 60.15 -25.56 -11.33
CA VAL A 440 58.93 -25.16 -10.61
C VAL A 440 58.89 -25.68 -9.17
N ALA A 441 59.46 -26.86 -8.89
CA ALA A 441 59.60 -27.37 -7.53
C ALA A 441 60.63 -26.55 -6.74
N LEU A 442 61.73 -26.16 -7.39
CA LEU A 442 62.73 -25.26 -6.85
C LEU A 442 62.15 -23.86 -6.57
N ALA A 443 61.35 -23.32 -7.51
CA ALA A 443 60.68 -22.02 -7.34
C ALA A 443 59.65 -22.01 -6.21
N ARG A 444 58.97 -23.14 -5.91
CA ARG A 444 58.07 -23.25 -4.75
C ARG A 444 58.80 -23.18 -3.42
N VAL A 445 59.97 -23.81 -3.32
CA VAL A 445 60.83 -23.75 -2.13
C VAL A 445 61.41 -22.34 -1.94
N LEU A 446 61.81 -21.68 -3.02
CA LEU A 446 62.30 -20.30 -3.00
C LEU A 446 61.19 -19.30 -2.66
N ALA A 447 59.97 -19.49 -3.17
CA ALA A 447 58.83 -18.61 -2.89
C ALA A 447 58.48 -18.59 -1.39
N SER A 448 58.47 -19.76 -0.73
CA SER A 448 58.24 -19.85 0.71
C SER A 448 59.33 -19.19 1.57
N MET A 449 60.50 -18.89 1.01
CA MET A 449 61.59 -18.19 1.69
C MET A 449 61.62 -16.68 1.40
N THR A 450 60.82 -16.20 0.44
CA THR A 450 60.70 -14.77 0.08
C THR A 450 59.44 -14.09 0.62
N ASP A 451 58.45 -14.83 1.10
CA ASP A 451 57.31 -14.24 1.83
C ASP A 451 57.81 -13.71 3.17
N LYS A 452 58.10 -12.39 3.22
CA LYS A 452 58.29 -11.69 4.48
C LYS A 452 56.96 -11.66 5.24
N PRO A 453 56.95 -11.87 6.57
CA PRO A 453 55.77 -11.56 7.36
C PRO A 453 55.46 -10.07 7.24
N GLU A 454 54.23 -9.76 6.89
CA GLU A 454 53.66 -8.41 6.78
C GLU A 454 53.65 -7.78 8.18
N SER A 455 54.66 -6.95 8.49
CA SER A 455 54.68 -6.11 9.68
C SER A 455 53.96 -4.78 9.40
N GLU A 456 53.14 -4.37 10.37
CA GLU A 456 52.29 -3.17 10.45
C GLU A 456 52.88 -1.86 9.90
N PRO A 457 52.03 -0.90 9.51
CA PRO A 457 52.46 0.36 8.92
C PRO A 457 52.92 1.34 9.99
N THR A 458 54.23 1.49 10.18
CA THR A 458 54.80 2.65 10.88
C THR A 458 55.47 3.60 9.90
N SER A 459 54.93 4.81 9.85
CA SER A 459 55.48 6.01 9.22
C SER A 459 56.90 6.30 9.71
N GLY A 460 57.86 6.40 8.78
CA GLY A 460 59.21 6.85 9.10
C GLY A 460 60.08 6.96 7.85
N HIS A 461 60.54 8.17 7.56
CA HIS A 461 61.36 8.53 6.41
C HIS A 461 62.79 7.99 6.61
N GLU A 462 63.20 6.93 5.90
CA GLU A 462 64.61 6.53 5.82
C GLU A 462 65.06 6.27 4.37
N ARG A 463 66.22 6.83 4.02
CA ARG A 463 66.88 6.73 2.72
C ARG A 463 67.38 5.30 2.49
N GLY A 464 66.73 4.58 1.58
CA GLY A 464 67.08 3.20 1.23
C GLY A 464 68.41 3.08 0.50
N GLY A 465 69.41 2.54 1.20
CA GLY A 465 70.51 1.78 0.58
C GLY A 465 70.01 0.36 0.30
N TYR A 466 69.90 -0.03 -0.96
CA TYR A 466 69.49 -1.39 -1.33
C TYR A 466 70.63 -2.37 -1.08
N GLU A 467 70.49 -3.24 -0.07
CA GLU A 467 71.38 -4.40 0.11
C GLU A 467 71.20 -5.37 -1.07
N ARG A 468 72.27 -5.59 -1.84
CA ARG A 468 72.27 -6.51 -2.98
C ARG A 468 72.93 -7.82 -2.58
N TRP A 469 72.11 -8.85 -2.42
CA TRP A 469 72.55 -10.22 -2.20
C TRP A 469 72.71 -10.92 -3.55
N ILE A 470 73.87 -11.52 -3.82
CA ILE A 470 74.16 -12.20 -5.10
C ILE A 470 74.32 -13.70 -4.85
N TYR A 471 73.69 -14.49 -5.72
CA TYR A 471 73.83 -15.94 -5.71
C TYR A 471 75.13 -16.36 -6.39
N LYS A 472 75.92 -17.18 -5.71
CA LYS A 472 77.04 -17.89 -6.33
C LYS A 472 76.82 -19.39 -6.20
N PHE A 473 77.35 -20.14 -7.16
CA PHE A 473 77.34 -21.59 -7.15
C PHE A 473 78.78 -22.10 -7.14
N LYS A 474 79.04 -23.09 -6.30
CA LYS A 474 80.31 -23.81 -6.25
C LYS A 474 80.04 -25.28 -6.53
N TYR A 475 80.70 -25.79 -7.56
CA TYR A 475 80.60 -27.21 -7.87
C TYR A 475 81.39 -28.01 -6.83
N ILE A 476 80.73 -28.95 -6.16
CA ILE A 476 81.37 -29.86 -5.21
C ILE A 476 81.60 -31.20 -5.94
N PRO A 477 82.85 -31.51 -6.34
CA PRO A 477 83.14 -32.65 -7.21
C PRO A 477 82.79 -34.00 -6.58
N GLU A 478 82.89 -34.10 -5.26
CA GLU A 478 82.69 -35.32 -4.48
C GLU A 478 81.23 -35.81 -4.49
N LEU A 479 80.29 -34.87 -4.55
CA LEU A 479 78.85 -35.15 -4.54
C LEU A 479 78.20 -34.99 -5.92
N LYS A 480 78.97 -34.60 -6.94
CA LYS A 480 78.48 -34.23 -8.29
C LYS A 480 77.29 -33.25 -8.24
N LEU A 481 77.28 -32.37 -7.24
CA LEU A 481 76.21 -31.43 -6.95
C LEU A 481 76.77 -30.01 -6.92
N TYR A 482 75.95 -29.05 -7.34
CA TYR A 482 76.25 -27.63 -7.20
C TYR A 482 75.68 -27.14 -5.87
N ASP A 483 76.54 -26.63 -5.01
CA ASP A 483 76.13 -25.96 -3.79
C ASP A 483 75.90 -24.48 -4.11
N VAL A 484 74.70 -24.00 -3.80
CA VAL A 484 74.26 -22.63 -4.08
C VAL A 484 74.13 -21.91 -2.75
N TYR A 485 74.96 -20.90 -2.56
CA TYR A 485 74.97 -20.12 -1.32
C TYR A 485 74.93 -18.61 -1.64
N PHE A 486 74.50 -17.85 -0.63
CA PHE A 486 74.41 -16.40 -0.72
C PHE A 486 75.69 -15.75 -0.24
N GLU A 487 76.17 -14.76 -0.99
CA GLU A 487 77.27 -13.90 -0.57
C GLU A 487 76.78 -12.45 -0.57
N ARG A 488 77.08 -11.72 0.51
CA ARG A 488 76.75 -10.30 0.64
C ARG A 488 77.75 -9.50 -0.20
N GLU A 489 77.27 -8.70 -1.14
CA GLU A 489 78.13 -7.81 -1.92
C GLU A 489 78.38 -6.53 -1.09
N GLU A 490 79.47 -6.50 -0.31
CA GLU A 490 79.94 -5.27 0.31
C GLU A 490 80.63 -4.39 -0.75
N LYS A 491 80.05 -3.22 -1.02
CA LYS A 491 80.72 -2.19 -1.81
C LYS A 491 81.95 -1.72 -1.04
N VAL A 492 83.14 -2.11 -1.52
CA VAL A 492 84.39 -1.46 -1.13
C VAL A 492 84.32 -0.02 -1.66
N PRO A 493 84.42 1.03 -0.81
CA PRO A 493 84.47 2.39 -1.29
C PRO A 493 85.80 2.63 -1.99
N ASP A 494 85.75 3.01 -3.28
CA ASP A 494 86.94 3.42 -4.02
C ASP A 494 87.63 4.57 -3.28
N ALA A 495 88.91 4.38 -2.95
CA ALA A 495 89.77 5.42 -2.43
C ALA A 495 90.40 6.18 -3.62
N LEU A 496 90.00 7.46 -3.74
CA LEU A 496 90.55 8.55 -4.58
C LEU A 496 90.47 8.40 -6.11
#